data_AF-A0A6M8UM02-F1
#
_entry.id   AF-A0A6M8UM02-F1
#
_cell.length_a   1.000
_cell.length_b   1.000
_cell.length_c   1.000
_cell.angle_alpha   90.00
_cell.angle_beta   90.00
_cell.angle_gamma   90.00
#
_symmetry.space_group_name_H-M   'P 1'
#
loop_
_entity.id
_entity.type
_entity.pdbx_description
1 polymer ?
#
loop_
_entity_poly.entity_id
_entity_poly.type
_entity_poly.pdbx_seq_one_letter_code
_entity_poly.pdbx_strand_id
1 'polypeptide(L)'
;MLAGGWLLGGRARARHKNTPFESGIDPVGSTHIRLSAKFYLVAMFFVIFDVEALYLYAWSTSIRESGWVGFAEATIFILVLLAGLVYLVRIGALDWAPARRRVAVKTDTVSHTNPQKQ
;
A
#
# COMPACT_ATOMS: atom_id res chain seq x y z
N MET A 1 -2.57 -27.29 -13.31
CA MET A 1 -3.98 -26.89 -13.02
C MET A 1 -4.56 -25.90 -14.03
N LEU A 2 -3.84 -24.86 -14.46
CA LEU A 2 -4.35 -23.92 -15.47
C LEU A 2 -4.63 -24.55 -16.84
N ALA A 3 -3.77 -25.49 -17.30
CA ALA A 3 -3.94 -26.16 -18.59
C ALA A 3 -5.23 -27.02 -18.66
N GLY A 4 -5.56 -27.75 -17.59
CA GLY A 4 -6.79 -28.54 -17.51
C GLY A 4 -8.04 -27.65 -17.50
N GLY A 5 -8.00 -26.53 -16.77
CA GLY A 5 -9.09 -25.55 -16.77
C GLY A 5 -9.29 -24.84 -18.11
N TRP A 6 -8.23 -24.65 -18.90
CA TRP A 6 -8.33 -24.09 -20.25
C TRP A 6 -8.88 -25.10 -21.27
N LEU A 7 -8.51 -26.38 -21.15
CA LEU A 7 -8.96 -27.46 -22.04
C LEU A 7 -10.41 -27.89 -21.76
N LEU A 8 -10.80 -28.01 -20.49
CA LEU A 8 -12.12 -28.49 -20.07
C LEU A 8 -13.10 -27.34 -19.78
N GLY A 9 -12.62 -26.10 -19.68
CA GLY A 9 -13.42 -24.93 -19.36
C GLY A 9 -14.31 -24.46 -20.51
N GLY A 10 -15.61 -24.33 -20.25
CA GLY A 10 -16.59 -23.84 -21.22
C GLY A 10 -16.34 -22.41 -21.67
N ARG A 11 -16.24 -22.19 -22.98
CA ARG A 11 -16.10 -20.86 -23.59
C ARG A 11 -17.47 -20.20 -23.78
N ALA A 12 -18.01 -19.53 -22.76
CA ALA A 12 -19.21 -18.71 -22.92
C ALA A 12 -18.88 -17.35 -23.59
N ARG A 13 -19.70 -16.83 -24.50
CA ARG A 13 -19.53 -15.48 -25.08
C ARG A 13 -20.76 -14.66 -24.70
N ALA A 14 -20.60 -13.70 -23.78
CA ALA A 14 -21.67 -12.81 -23.33
C ALA A 14 -21.24 -11.36 -23.55
N ARG A 15 -22.21 -10.48 -23.87
CA ARG A 15 -21.98 -9.08 -24.26
C ARG A 15 -21.12 -8.31 -23.24
N HIS A 16 -21.32 -8.57 -21.95
CA HIS A 16 -20.63 -7.88 -20.85
C HIS A 16 -19.56 -8.75 -20.17
N LYS A 17 -19.10 -9.84 -20.81
CA LYS A 17 -18.13 -10.74 -20.19
C LYS A 17 -16.73 -10.12 -20.05
N ASN A 18 -16.42 -9.15 -20.91
CA ASN A 18 -15.11 -8.49 -20.97
C ASN A 18 -15.16 -7.05 -20.44
N THR A 19 -16.26 -6.63 -19.83
CA THR A 19 -16.39 -5.30 -19.23
C THR A 19 -16.09 -5.36 -17.74
N PRO A 20 -15.34 -4.41 -17.16
CA PRO A 20 -15.13 -4.32 -15.72
C PRO A 20 -16.46 -4.26 -14.96
N PHE A 21 -16.54 -4.93 -13.82
CA PHE A 21 -17.71 -4.90 -12.97
C PHE A 21 -17.73 -3.61 -12.14
N GLU A 22 -18.73 -2.76 -12.35
CA GLU A 22 -18.95 -1.52 -11.60
C GLU A 22 -20.40 -1.48 -11.09
N SER A 23 -20.84 -2.52 -10.37
CA SER A 23 -22.18 -2.60 -9.74
C SER A 23 -23.39 -2.28 -10.66
N GLY A 24 -23.26 -2.54 -11.97
CA GLY A 24 -24.33 -2.34 -12.96
C GLY A 24 -24.30 -0.99 -13.69
N ILE A 25 -23.30 -0.14 -13.44
CA ILE A 25 -23.05 1.08 -14.24
C ILE A 25 -21.86 0.87 -15.18
N ASP A 26 -21.80 1.66 -16.25
CA ASP A 26 -20.59 1.72 -17.07
C ASP A 26 -19.47 2.40 -16.28
N PRO A 27 -18.23 1.87 -16.30
CA PRO A 27 -17.12 2.49 -15.60
C PRO A 27 -16.86 3.89 -16.17
N VAL A 28 -17.08 4.90 -15.33
CA VAL A 28 -16.89 6.32 -15.65
C VAL A 28 -15.73 6.87 -14.84
N GLY A 29 -14.81 7.59 -15.51
CA GLY A 29 -13.69 8.27 -14.85
C GLY A 29 -12.31 7.88 -15.40
N SER A 30 -11.27 8.53 -14.86
CA SER A 30 -9.89 8.26 -15.25
C SER A 30 -9.32 7.05 -14.51
N THR A 31 -8.59 6.19 -15.21
CA THR A 31 -7.84 5.05 -14.64
C THR A 31 -6.67 5.45 -13.73
N HIS A 32 -6.33 6.75 -13.67
CA HIS A 32 -5.21 7.26 -12.89
C HIS A 32 -5.68 7.67 -11.49
N ILE A 33 -5.55 6.75 -10.54
CA ILE A 33 -5.71 7.06 -9.12
C ILE A 33 -4.40 7.60 -8.55
N ARG A 34 -4.50 8.66 -7.72
CA ARG A 34 -3.34 9.21 -7.00
C ARG A 34 -3.06 8.33 -5.79
N LEU A 35 -2.19 7.34 -5.97
CA LEU A 35 -1.64 6.56 -4.87
C LEU A 35 -0.77 7.48 -4.00
N SER A 36 -0.95 7.40 -2.69
CA SER A 36 -0.18 8.19 -1.73
C SER A 36 1.30 7.82 -1.78
N ALA A 37 2.19 8.81 -1.66
CA ALA A 37 3.64 8.58 -1.57
C ALA A 37 4.04 7.67 -0.40
N LYS A 38 3.18 7.52 0.61
CA LYS A 38 3.36 6.58 1.72
C LYS A 38 3.60 5.14 1.26
N PHE A 39 2.90 4.67 0.22
CA PHE A 39 3.10 3.32 -0.32
C PHE A 39 4.52 3.12 -0.89
N TYR A 40 5.04 4.14 -1.55
CA TYR A 40 6.40 4.10 -2.10
C TYR A 40 7.47 4.06 -1.00
N LEU A 41 7.32 4.87 0.06
CA LEU A 41 8.27 4.87 1.18
C LEU A 41 8.35 3.51 1.87
N VAL A 42 7.19 2.87 2.10
CA VAL A 42 7.14 1.52 2.69
C VAL A 42 7.78 0.49 1.76
N ALA A 43 7.50 0.55 0.45
CA ALA A 43 8.08 -0.38 -0.52
C ALA A 43 9.61 -0.22 -0.64
N MET A 44 10.12 1.02 -0.70
CA MET A 44 11.55 1.28 -0.76
C MET A 44 12.27 0.82 0.52
N PHE A 45 11.69 1.08 1.68
CA PHE A 45 12.23 0.60 2.95
C PHE A 45 12.22 -0.94 3.03
N PHE A 46 11.16 -1.59 2.54
CA PHE A 46 11.10 -3.05 2.48
C PHE A 46 12.24 -3.64 1.65
N VAL A 47 12.52 -3.08 0.47
CA VAL A 47 13.63 -3.54 -0.39
C VAL A 47 14.98 -3.37 0.30
N ILE A 48 15.21 -2.22 0.95
CA ILE A 48 16.45 -1.99 1.70
C ILE A 48 16.56 -3.02 2.83
N PHE A 49 15.53 -3.14 3.67
CA PHE A 49 15.53 -4.08 4.79
C PHE A 49 15.72 -5.55 4.36
N ASP A 50 15.16 -5.95 3.21
CA ASP A 50 15.32 -7.30 2.65
C ASP A 50 16.78 -7.59 2.25
N VAL A 51 17.45 -6.63 1.62
CA VAL A 51 18.89 -6.74 1.30
C VAL A 51 19.73 -6.81 2.59
N GLU A 52 19.36 -6.05 3.62
CA GLU A 52 20.11 -6.04 4.87
C GLU A 52 19.91 -7.35 5.65
N ALA A 53 18.73 -7.96 5.56
CA ALA A 53 18.47 -9.31 6.08
C ALA A 53 19.30 -10.37 5.36
N LEU A 54 19.51 -10.23 4.04
CA LEU A 54 20.42 -11.10 3.29
C LEU A 54 21.86 -11.01 3.80
N TYR A 55 22.36 -9.81 4.14
CA TYR A 55 23.69 -9.65 4.72
C TYR A 55 23.80 -10.33 6.10
N LEU A 56 22.79 -10.19 6.95
CA LEU A 56 22.75 -10.90 8.23
C LEU A 56 22.72 -12.42 8.06
N TYR A 57 22.00 -12.92 7.05
CA TYR A 57 21.98 -14.33 6.74
C TYR A 57 23.36 -14.82 6.27
N ALA A 58 24.03 -14.09 5.38
CA ALA A 58 25.37 -14.42 4.92
C ALA A 58 26.37 -14.47 6.09
N TRP A 59 26.35 -13.47 6.97
CA TRP A 59 27.14 -13.47 8.20
C TRP A 59 26.79 -14.65 9.11
N SER A 60 25.50 -14.99 9.23
CA SER A 60 25.03 -16.10 10.06
C SER A 60 25.60 -17.45 9.65
N THR A 61 26.02 -17.63 8.40
CA THR A 61 26.65 -18.89 7.94
C THR A 61 28.08 -19.08 8.44
N SER A 62 28.78 -18.01 8.85
CA SER A 62 30.21 -18.02 9.22
C SER A 62 30.50 -17.28 10.54
N ILE A 63 29.59 -17.40 11.51
CA ILE A 63 29.69 -16.73 12.81
C ILE A 63 30.96 -17.14 13.56
N ARG A 64 31.36 -18.41 13.48
CA ARG A 64 32.52 -18.94 14.24
C ARG A 64 33.84 -18.42 13.69
N GLU A 65 33.92 -18.29 12.37
CA GLU A 65 35.10 -17.84 11.64
C GLU A 65 35.30 -16.32 11.77
N SER A 66 34.20 -15.56 11.84
CA SER A 66 34.22 -14.10 11.97
C SER A 66 34.62 -13.60 13.37
N GLY A 67 34.45 -14.43 14.40
CA GLY A 67 34.83 -14.12 15.78
C GLY A 67 34.16 -12.87 16.36
N TRP A 68 34.82 -12.24 17.33
CA TRP A 68 34.28 -11.07 18.05
C TRP A 68 34.12 -9.82 17.18
N VAL A 69 34.97 -9.65 16.16
CA VAL A 69 34.90 -8.51 15.24
C VAL A 69 33.62 -8.59 14.41
N GLY A 70 33.34 -9.75 13.79
CA GLY A 70 32.10 -9.92 13.04
C GLY A 70 30.85 -9.81 13.91
N PHE A 71 30.91 -10.23 15.17
CA PHE A 71 29.81 -10.02 16.11
C PHE A 71 29.55 -8.53 16.39
N ALA A 72 30.61 -7.73 16.59
CA ALA A 72 30.48 -6.29 16.78
C ALA A 72 29.93 -5.61 15.52
N GLU A 73 30.39 -5.99 14.33
CA GLU A 73 29.89 -5.49 13.05
C GLU A 73 28.40 -5.81 12.86
N ALA A 74 28.00 -7.07 13.08
CA ALA A 74 26.59 -7.48 12.99
C ALA A 74 25.70 -6.74 14.01
N THR A 75 26.21 -6.50 15.22
CA THR A 75 25.48 -5.73 16.24
C THR A 75 25.26 -4.29 15.81
N ILE A 76 26.30 -3.60 15.33
CA ILE A 76 26.19 -2.23 14.83
C ILE A 76 25.22 -2.16 13.65
N PHE A 77 25.31 -3.13 12.74
CA PHE A 77 24.45 -3.23 11.58
C PHE A 77 22.96 -3.36 11.96
N ILE A 78 22.65 -4.24 12.93
CA ILE A 78 21.28 -4.38 13.46
C ILE A 78 20.80 -3.07 14.11
N LEU A 79 21.66 -2.37 14.85
CA LEU A 79 21.30 -1.08 15.46
C LEU A 79 20.96 -0.01 14.41
N VAL A 80 21.69 0.02 13.29
CA VAL A 80 21.39 0.92 12.17
C VAL A 80 20.02 0.59 11.55
N LEU A 81 19.70 -0.69 11.34
CA LEU A 81 18.37 -1.11 10.86
C LEU A 81 17.26 -0.67 11.81
N LEU A 82 17.49 -0.84 13.11
CA LEU A 82 16.53 -0.47 14.14
C LEU A 82 16.32 1.05 14.19
N ALA A 83 17.38 1.83 14.03
CA ALA A 83 17.28 3.29 13.92
C ALA A 83 16.48 3.72 12.67
N GLY A 84 16.71 3.08 11.52
CA GLY A 84 15.94 3.31 10.29
C GLY A 84 14.45 2.98 10.46
N LEU A 85 14.13 1.86 11.13
CA LEU A 85 12.75 1.47 11.43
C LEU A 85 12.08 2.49 12.36
N VAL A 86 12.75 2.91 13.43
CA VAL A 86 12.25 3.93 14.36
C VAL A 86 11.98 5.24 13.61
N TYR A 87 12.89 5.68 12.74
CA TYR A 87 12.70 6.87 11.93
C TYR A 87 11.45 6.79 11.05
N LEU A 88 11.22 5.65 10.38
CA LEU A 88 10.06 5.43 9.53
C LEU A 88 8.74 5.48 10.30
N VAL A 89 8.71 4.87 11.49
CA VAL A 89 7.56 4.94 12.40
C VAL A 89 7.30 6.38 12.83
N ARG A 90 8.34 7.16 13.14
CA ARG A 90 8.22 8.57 13.55
C ARG A 90 7.70 9.48 12.44
N ILE A 91 7.95 9.16 11.17
CA ILE A 91 7.41 9.88 10.02
C ILE A 91 5.91 9.60 9.79
N GLY A 92 5.35 8.58 10.44
CA GLY A 92 3.96 8.18 10.20
C GLY A 92 3.76 7.58 8.80
N ALA A 93 4.83 7.05 8.20
CA ALA A 93 4.74 6.30 6.95
C ALA A 93 3.90 5.03 7.13
N LEU A 94 3.82 4.53 8.37
CA LEU A 94 2.99 3.38 8.76
C LEU A 94 1.56 3.77 9.18
N ASP A 95 1.23 5.05 9.24
CA ASP A 95 -0.12 5.50 9.60
C ASP A 95 -1.06 5.48 8.38
N TRP A 96 -1.84 4.42 8.33
CA TRP A 96 -2.88 4.17 7.32
C TRP A 96 -4.24 4.78 7.69
N ALA A 97 -4.38 5.39 8.86
CA ALA A 97 -5.64 5.95 9.31
C ALA A 97 -6.05 7.15 8.44
N PRO A 98 -7.19 7.11 7.74
CA PRO A 98 -7.68 8.27 7.02
C PRO A 98 -8.05 9.34 8.05
N ALA A 99 -7.42 10.52 7.97
CA ALA A 99 -7.86 11.67 8.72
C ALA A 99 -9.31 11.96 8.31
N ARG A 100 -10.26 11.66 9.19
CA ARG A 100 -11.70 11.88 8.95
C ARG A 100 -11.93 13.39 8.82
N ARG A 101 -11.81 13.91 7.60
CA ARG A 101 -12.17 15.28 7.27
C ARG A 101 -13.68 15.37 7.46
N ARG A 102 -14.12 15.89 8.61
CA ARG A 102 -15.51 16.29 8.81
C ARG A 102 -15.75 17.47 7.87
N VAL A 103 -16.31 17.19 6.69
CA VAL A 103 -16.87 18.24 5.85
C VAL A 103 -18.08 18.76 6.62
N ALA A 104 -17.97 19.98 7.14
CA ALA A 104 -19.13 20.68 7.69
C ALA A 104 -20.08 20.94 6.53
N VAL A 105 -21.18 20.18 6.47
CA VAL A 105 -22.27 20.44 5.54
C VAL A 105 -22.87 21.78 5.93
N LYS A 106 -22.54 22.83 5.19
CA LYS A 106 -23.20 24.12 5.31
C LYS A 106 -24.60 23.93 4.73
N THR A 107 -25.58 23.76 5.61
CA THR A 107 -26.99 23.81 5.23
C THR A 107 -27.29 25.23 4.78
N ASP A 108 -27.13 25.49 3.48
CA ASP A 108 -27.64 26.73 2.91
C ASP A 108 -29.16 26.67 3.04
N THR A 109 -29.67 27.47 3.96
CA THR A 109 -31.09 27.72 4.18
C THR A 109 -31.70 28.13 2.84
N VAL A 110 -32.46 27.22 2.23
CA VAL A 110 -33.31 27.51 1.09
C VAL A 110 -34.39 28.48 1.58
N SER A 111 -34.13 29.78 1.40
CA SER A 111 -35.11 30.83 1.61
C SER A 111 -36.16 30.69 0.52
N HIS A 112 -37.22 29.94 0.80
CA HIS A 112 -38.45 29.96 0.00
C HIS A 112 -39.10 31.34 0.14
N THR A 113 -38.73 32.28 -0.73
CA THR A 113 -39.52 33.50 -0.93
C THR A 113 -40.66 33.14 -1.89
N ASN A 114 -41.88 33.04 -1.34
CA ASN A 114 -43.11 32.75 -2.07
C ASN A 114 -43.60 34.01 -2.82
N PRO A 115 -43.67 34.03 -4.16
CA PRO A 115 -44.17 35.18 -4.92
C PRO A 115 -45.68 35.06 -5.17
N GLN A 116 -46.47 34.86 -4.12
CA GLN A 116 -47.95 34.82 -4.20
C GLN A 116 -48.56 35.68 -3.10
N LYS A 117 -48.38 37.00 -3.21
CA LYS A 117 -49.30 38.00 -2.65
C LYS A 117 -49.09 39.34 -3.35
N GLN A 118 -49.85 39.58 -4.41
CA GLN A 118 -50.31 40.89 -4.87
C GLN A 118 -51.58 40.69 -5.68
#